data_AF-A0AAW0K197-F1
#
_entry.id   AF-A0AAW0K197-F1
#
_cell.length_a   1.000
_cell.length_b   1.000
_cell.length_c   1.000
_cell.angle_alpha   90.00
_cell.angle_beta   90.00
_cell.angle_gamma   90.00
#
_symmetry.space_group_name_H-M   'P 1'
#
loop_
_entity.id
_entity.type
_entity.pdbx_description
1 polymer ?
#
loop_
_entity_poly.entity_id
_entity_poly.type
_entity_poly.pdbx_seq_one_letter_code
_entity_poly.pdbx_strand_id
1 'polypeptide(L)' 'MGLVVSTDDPNIRAAVREVMKIEGFDETKLAFAFDHLIQNELRAGPFALKNARLRIQWLESFFNQNS' A
#
# COMPACT_ATOMS: atom_id res chain seq x y z
N MET A 1 -20.51 -1.81 -3.95
CA MET A 1 -19.70 -1.59 -5.17
C MET A 1 -18.29 -2.04 -4.83
N GLY A 2 -17.86 -3.17 -5.39
CA GLY A 2 -16.46 -3.59 -5.26
C GLY A 2 -15.60 -2.64 -6.06
N LEU A 3 -14.57 -2.07 -5.44
CA LEU A 3 -13.50 -1.38 -6.14
C LEU A 3 -12.83 -2.41 -7.07
N VAL A 4 -13.30 -2.48 -8.31
CA VAL A 4 -12.49 -2.94 -9.43
C VAL A 4 -11.46 -1.83 -9.66
N VAL A 5 -10.47 -1.76 -8.77
CA VAL A 5 -9.19 -1.16 -9.14
C VAL A 5 -8.74 -1.93 -10.37
N SER A 6 -8.51 -1.23 -11.47
CA SER A 6 -7.89 -1.81 -12.65
C SER A 6 -6.47 -2.25 -12.29
N THR A 7 -6.36 -3.47 -11.74
CA THR A 7 -5.11 -4.14 -11.32
C THR A 7 -4.15 -4.46 -12.48
N ASP A 8 -4.43 -3.91 -13.66
CA ASP A 8 -3.61 -4.10 -14.85
C ASP A 8 -2.34 -3.25 -14.78
N ASP A 9 -2.31 -2.17 -13.97
CA ASP A 9 -1.09 -1.40 -13.75
C ASP A 9 -0.05 -2.25 -12.99
N PRO A 10 1.13 -2.50 -13.59
CA PRO A 10 2.15 -3.37 -13.01
C PRO A 10 2.74 -2.80 -11.72
N ASN A 11 2.71 -1.47 -11.53
CA ASN A 11 3.19 -0.81 -10.32
C ASN A 11 2.21 -1.00 -9.16
N ILE A 12 0.90 -0.89 -9.42
CA ILE A 12 -0.14 -1.18 -8.43
C ILE A 12 -0.05 -2.64 -7.98
N ARG A 13 0.08 -3.57 -8.94
CA ARG A 13 0.20 -5.01 -8.63
C ARG A 13 1.47 -5.34 -7.85
N ALA A 14 2.59 -4.69 -8.15
CA ALA A 14 3.83 -4.83 -7.39
C ALA A 14 3.68 -4.31 -5.96
N ALA A 15 3.03 -3.15 -5.78
CA ALA A 15 2.76 -2.59 -4.46
C ALA A 15 1.91 -3.52 -3.60
N VAL A 16 0.79 -4.07 -4.13
CA VAL A 16 -0.06 -5.06 -3.43
C VAL A 16 0.75 -6.21 -2.90
N ARG A 17 1.53 -6.85 -3.78
CA ARG A 17 2.31 -8.04 -3.45
C ARG A 17 3.35 -7.76 -2.38
N GLU A 18 3.97 -6.59 -2.41
CA GLU A 18 4.99 -6.19 -1.44
C GLU A 18 4.41 -5.80 -0.08
N VAL A 19 3.16 -5.32 -0.03
CA VAL A 19 2.43 -5.04 1.23
C VAL A 19 1.92 -6.31 1.88
N MET A 20 1.39 -7.27 1.12
CA MET A 20 0.92 -8.55 1.66
C MET A 20 2.04 -9.39 2.32
N LYS A 21 3.30 -9.05 2.05
CA LYS A 21 4.47 -9.64 2.71
C LYS A 21 4.85 -8.94 4.02
N ILE A 22 4.18 -7.86 4.39
CA ILE A 22 4.49 -7.09 5.60
C ILE A 22 3.77 -7.77 6.77
N GLU A 23 4.56 -8.44 7.60
CA GLU A 23 4.10 -9.00 8.87
C GLU A 23 4.04 -7.91 9.96
N GLY A 24 3.13 -8.07 10.93
CA GLY A 24 3.01 -7.15 12.07
C GLY A 24 1.95 -6.03 11.93
N PHE A 25 1.20 -6.00 10.82
CA PHE A 25 0.06 -5.10 10.63
C PHE A 25 -1.21 -5.90 10.36
N ASP A 26 -2.34 -5.41 10.86
CA ASP A 26 -3.66 -6.00 10.60
C ASP A 26 -4.05 -5.87 9.12
N GLU A 27 -4.65 -6.91 8.55
CA GLU A 27 -5.05 -6.96 7.13
C GLU A 27 -6.00 -5.81 6.76
N THR A 28 -6.88 -5.39 7.68
CA THR A 28 -7.79 -4.26 7.49
C THR A 28 -7.05 -2.93 7.40
N LYS A 29 -6.02 -2.75 8.24
CA LYS A 29 -5.17 -1.55 8.20
C LYS A 29 -4.40 -1.49 6.89
N LEU A 30 -3.83 -2.62 6.47
CA LEU A 30 -3.11 -2.72 5.20
C LEU A 30 -4.03 -2.45 4.01
N ALA A 31 -5.27 -2.95 4.03
CA ALA A 31 -6.28 -2.67 3.01
C ALA A 31 -6.62 -1.17 2.91
N PHE A 32 -6.81 -0.49 4.05
CA PHE A 32 -7.09 0.96 4.07
C PHE A 32 -5.93 1.80 3.52
N ALA A 33 -4.69 1.47 3.91
CA ALA A 33 -3.51 2.12 3.36
C ALA A 33 -3.36 1.88 1.85
N PHE A 34 -3.77 0.70 1.39
CA PHE A 34 -3.73 0.32 -0.02
C PHE A 34 -4.76 1.05 -0.86
N ASP A 35 -6.01 1.18 -0.41
CA ASP A 35 -7.02 2.01 -1.07
C ASP A 35 -6.52 3.45 -1.26
N HIS A 36 -5.84 3.99 -0.25
CA HIS A 36 -5.24 5.31 -0.35
C HIS A 36 -4.07 5.37 -1.37
N LEU A 37 -3.25 4.33 -1.46
CA LEU A 37 -2.15 4.24 -2.44
C LEU A 37 -2.67 4.08 -3.87
N ILE A 38 -3.73 3.30 -4.08
CA ILE A 38 -4.40 3.14 -5.37
C ILE A 38 -5.00 4.46 -5.82
N GLN A 39 -5.77 5.11 -4.93
CA GLN A 39 -6.44 6.37 -5.26
C GLN A 39 -5.44 7.49 -5.60
N ASN A 40 -4.20 7.36 -5.12
CA ASN A 40 -3.10 8.23 -5.47
C ASN A 40 -2.07 7.46 -6.31
N GLU A 41 -2.41 7.03 -7.52
CA GLU A 41 -1.54 6.24 -8.43
C GLU A 41 -0.08 6.74 -8.49
N LEU A 42 0.15 8.06 -8.34
CA LEU A 42 1.47 8.69 -8.21
C LEU A 42 2.34 8.19 -7.04
N ARG A 43 1.75 7.56 -6.03
CA ARG A 43 2.40 7.07 -4.81
C ARG A 43 2.59 5.56 -4.81
N ALA A 44 1.80 4.80 -5.57
CA ALA A 44 1.87 3.33 -5.63
C ALA A 44 3.19 2.84 -6.25
N GLY A 45 3.65 3.44 -7.35
CA GLY A 45 4.92 3.07 -7.99
C GLY A 45 6.15 3.34 -7.13
N PRO A 46 6.35 4.56 -6.61
CA PRO A 46 7.45 4.85 -5.69
C PRO A 46 7.39 4.04 -4.39
N PHE A 47 6.20 3.59 -3.97
CA PHE A 47 6.04 2.71 -2.82
C PHE A 47 6.54 1.29 -3.10
N ALA A 48 6.22 0.71 -4.27
CA ALA A 48 6.68 -0.61 -4.67
C ALA A 48 8.21 -0.72 -4.79
N LEU A 49 8.88 0.38 -5.16
CA LEU A 49 10.35 0.45 -5.27
C LEU A 49 11.08 0.59 -3.92
N LYS A 50 10.36 0.88 -2.83
CA LYS A 50 10.97 1.00 -1.49
C LYS A 50 11.26 -0.38 -0.92
N ASN A 51 12.42 -0.53 -0.26
CA ASN A 51 12.76 -1.71 0.53
C ASN A 51 11.79 -1.89 1.72
N ALA A 52 11.64 -3.11 2.21
CA ALA A 52 10.66 -3.48 3.24
C ALA A 52 10.66 -2.55 4.48
N ARG A 53 11.84 -2.16 4.98
CA ARG A 53 11.97 -1.22 6.11
C ARG A 53 11.34 0.15 5.84
N LEU A 54 11.50 0.68 4.63
CA LEU A 54 10.92 1.97 4.24
C LEU A 54 9.41 1.87 4.02
N ARG A 55 8.90 0.70 3.61
CA ARG A 55 7.46 0.45 3.50
C ARG A 55 6.81 0.39 4.88
N ILE A 56 7.45 -0.27 5.85
CA ILE A 56 7.01 -0.29 7.26
C ILE A 56 7.00 1.13 7.83
N GLN A 57 8.10 1.89 7.69
CA GLN A 57 8.17 3.27 8.18
C GLN A 57 7.10 4.17 7.54
N TRP A 58 6.79 3.96 6.26
CA TRP A 58 5.70 4.68 5.60
C TRP A 58 4.34 4.31 6.19
N LEU A 59 4.07 3.02 6.42
CA LEU A 59 2.82 2.56 7.05
C LEU A 59 2.67 3.12 8.47
N GLU A 60 3.73 3.08 9.28
CA GLU A 60 3.74 3.68 10.62
C GLU A 60 3.43 5.19 10.56
N SER A 61 4.07 5.91 9.64
CA SER A 61 3.82 7.35 9.46
C SER A 61 2.41 7.63 8.97
N PHE A 62 1.89 6.82 8.03
CA PHE A 62 0.54 6.93 7.50
C PHE A 62 -0.51 6.71 8.59
N PHE A 63 -0.38 5.64 9.38
CA PHE A 63 -1.33 5.39 10.47
C PHE A 63 -1.19 6.41 11.59
N ASN A 64 0.01 6.89 11.91
CA ASN A 64 0.19 7.91 12.93
C ASN A 64 -0.41 9.28 12.53
N GLN A 65 -0.51 9.57 11.23
CA GLN A 65 -1.13 10.80 10.71
C GLN A 65 -2.65 10.68 10.52
N ASN A 66 -3.19 9.46 10.46
CA ASN A 66 -4.61 9.17 10.20
C ASN A 66 -5.31 8.47 11.39
N SER A 67 -4.73 8.56 12.60
CA SER A 67 -5.26 7.96 13.83
C SER A 67 -6.12 8.91 14.65
#